data_AF-W1Y3K9-F1
#
_entry.id   AF-W1Y3K9-F1
#
_cell.length_a   1.000
_cell.length_b   1.000
_cell.length_c   1.000
_cell.angle_alpha   90.00
_cell.angle_beta   90.00
_cell.angle_gamma   90.00
#
_symmetry.space_group_name_H-M   'P 1'
#
loop_
_entity.id
_entity.type
_entity.pdbx_description
1 polymer ?
#
loop_
_entity_poly.entity_id
_entity_poly.type
_entity_poly.pdbx_seq_one_letter_code
_entity_poly.pdbx_strand_id
1 'polypeptide(L)'
;QVRSQMEIFIKAAKLRGDALDHLLIFGPPGLGKTTLANIVANEMGVNLRTTSGPVLEKAGDLAAMLTNLEPHDVLFIDEIHRL
;
A
#
# COMPACT_ATOMS: atom_id res chain seq x y z
N GLN A 1 -17.84 -5.70 5.35
CA GLN A 1 -17.62 -4.30 5.80
C GLN A 1 -16.35 -3.71 5.18
N VAL A 2 -15.15 -4.28 5.37
CA VAL A 2 -13.88 -3.77 4.81
C VAL A 2 -13.94 -3.47 3.30
N ARG A 3 -14.44 -4.41 2.49
CA ARG A 3 -14.61 -4.23 1.04
C ARG A 3 -15.41 -2.97 0.69
N SER A 4 -16.56 -2.76 1.33
CA SER A 4 -17.45 -1.63 1.03
C SER A 4 -16.80 -0.29 1.42
N GLN A 5 -16.05 -0.28 2.53
CA GLN A 5 -15.33 0.92 2.96
C GLN A 5 -14.18 1.26 2.00
N MET A 6 -13.43 0.26 1.54
CA MET A 6 -12.38 0.45 0.55
C MET A 6 -12.93 0.90 -0.80
N GLU A 7 -14.08 0.38 -1.23
CA GLU A 7 -14.76 0.81 -2.46
C GLU A 7 -15.11 2.30 -2.42
N ILE A 8 -15.60 2.80 -1.27
CA ILE A 8 -15.89 4.23 -1.07
C ILE A 8 -14.60 5.06 -1.17
N PHE A 9 -13.52 4.65 -0.50
CA PHE A 9 -12.26 5.40 -0.49
C PHE A 9 -11.57 5.42 -1.86
N ILE A 10 -11.48 4.26 -2.52
CA ILE A 10 -10.91 4.13 -3.87
C ILE A 10 -11.68 5.01 -4.86
N LYS A 11 -13.02 4.96 -4.82
CA LYS A 11 -13.84 5.77 -5.72
C LYS A 11 -13.65 7.27 -5.46
N ALA A 12 -13.58 7.68 -4.19
CA ALA A 12 -13.35 9.07 -3.83
C ALA A 12 -11.98 9.57 -4.29
N ALA A 13 -10.91 8.79 -4.11
CA ALA A 13 -9.56 9.13 -4.57
C ALA A 13 -9.51 9.27 -6.10
N LYS A 14 -10.07 8.29 -6.83
CA LYS A 14 -10.19 8.33 -8.30
C LYS A 14 -10.93 9.55 -8.82
N LEU A 15 -12.04 9.94 -8.19
CA LEU A 15 -12.83 11.10 -8.60
C LEU A 15 -12.06 12.43 -8.43
N ARG A 16 -11.15 12.49 -7.47
CA ARG A 16 -10.26 13.65 -7.27
C ARG A 16 -9.01 13.61 -8.16
N GLY A 17 -8.66 12.44 -8.69
CA GLY A 17 -7.39 12.23 -9.38
C GLY A 17 -6.19 12.17 -8.43
N ASP A 18 -6.43 11.87 -7.14
CA ASP A 18 -5.41 11.80 -6.10
C ASP A 18 -4.98 10.34 -5.83
N ALA A 19 -3.86 10.19 -5.13
CA ALA A 19 -3.50 8.94 -4.48
C ALA A 19 -4.56 8.51 -3.44
N LEU A 20 -4.65 7.20 -3.19
CA LEU A 20 -5.41 6.69 -2.05
C LEU A 20 -4.68 7.06 -0.76
N ASP A 21 -5.43 7.47 0.27
CA ASP A 21 -4.87 7.72 1.60
C ASP A 21 -4.14 6.47 2.13
N HIS A 22 -3.13 6.69 2.99
CA HIS A 22 -2.36 5.59 3.56
C HIS A 22 -3.24 4.64 4.37
N LEU A 23 -3.07 3.34 4.12
CA LEU A 23 -3.86 2.28 4.75
C LEU A 23 -3.00 1.48 5.72
N LEU A 24 -3.54 1.23 6.92
CA LEU A 24 -2.99 0.25 7.85
C LEU A 24 -3.91 -0.98 7.89
N ILE A 25 -3.43 -2.12 7.41
CA ILE A 25 -4.17 -3.38 7.43
C ILE A 25 -3.61 -4.26 8.56
N PHE A 26 -4.37 -4.39 9.65
CA PHE A 26 -4.03 -5.24 10.78
C PHE A 26 -4.78 -6.58 10.73
N GLY A 27 -4.08 -7.66 11.05
CA GLY A 27 -4.69 -8.97 11.26
C GLY A 27 -3.65 -10.09 11.32
N PRO A 28 -4.03 -11.30 11.79
CA PRO A 28 -3.21 -12.51 11.74
C PRO A 28 -2.58 -12.79 10.35
N PRO A 29 -1.46 -13.53 10.30
CA PRO A 29 -0.90 -14.04 9.03
C PRO A 29 -1.94 -14.90 8.30
N GLY A 30 -1.90 -14.92 6.96
CA GLY A 30 -2.81 -15.73 6.14
C GLY A 30 -4.19 -15.10 5.85
N LEU A 31 -4.51 -13.91 6.38
CA LEU A 31 -5.79 -13.23 6.12
C LEU A 31 -5.83 -12.41 4.81
N GLY A 32 -4.86 -12.61 3.91
CA GLY A 32 -4.88 -11.96 2.60
C GLY A 32 -4.51 -10.48 2.59
N LYS A 33 -3.68 -10.01 3.53
CA LYS A 33 -3.19 -8.61 3.56
C LYS A 33 -2.47 -8.22 2.26
N THR A 34 -1.54 -9.08 1.81
CA THR A 34 -0.82 -8.92 0.54
C THR A 34 -1.78 -8.97 -0.65
N THR A 35 -2.80 -9.83 -0.61
CA THR A 35 -3.85 -9.89 -1.63
C THR A 35 -4.62 -8.57 -1.69
N LEU A 36 -4.94 -7.99 -0.53
CA LEU A 36 -5.66 -6.73 -0.46
C LEU A 36 -4.85 -5.56 -1.02
N ALA A 37 -3.54 -5.53 -0.78
CA ALA A 37 -2.65 -4.54 -1.38
C ALA A 37 -2.61 -4.64 -2.93
N ASN A 38 -2.60 -5.87 -3.47
CA ASN A 38 -2.71 -6.09 -4.92
C ASN A 38 -4.05 -5.59 -5.47
N ILE A 39 -5.16 -5.85 -4.76
CA ILE A 39 -6.48 -5.37 -5.16
C ILE A 39 -6.50 -3.84 -5.17
N VAL A 40 -5.93 -3.18 -4.17
CA VAL A 40 -5.86 -1.71 -4.11
C VAL A 40 -5.10 -1.15 -5.30
N ALA A 41 -3.90 -1.66 -5.60
CA ALA A 41 -3.09 -1.18 -6.71
C ALA A 41 -3.80 -1.41 -8.06
N ASN A 42 -4.40 -2.60 -8.25
CA ASN A 42 -5.16 -2.92 -9.45
C ASN A 42 -6.35 -1.99 -9.63
N GLU A 43 -7.14 -1.78 -8.57
CA GLU A 43 -8.26 -0.87 -8.59
C GLU A 43 -7.79 0.55 -8.91
N MET A 44 -6.72 1.04 -8.27
CA MET A 44 -6.18 2.38 -8.53
C MET A 44 -5.52 2.51 -9.91
N GLY A 45 -5.23 1.40 -10.61
CA GLY A 45 -4.58 1.41 -11.92
C GLY A 45 -3.10 1.81 -11.88
N VAL A 46 -2.41 1.49 -10.79
CA VAL A 46 -1.03 1.91 -10.48
C VAL A 46 -0.14 0.71 -10.16
N ASN A 47 1.18 0.91 -10.10
CA ASN A 47 2.07 -0.20 -9.76
C ASN A 47 2.03 -0.50 -8.26
N LEU A 48 2.24 -1.78 -7.92
CA LEU A 48 2.48 -2.23 -6.56
C LEU A 48 3.98 -2.46 -6.36
N ARG A 49 4.57 -1.74 -5.41
CA ARG A 49 5.92 -2.01 -4.89
C ARG A 49 5.81 -2.67 -3.53
N THR A 50 6.54 -3.76 -3.32
CA THR A 50 6.51 -4.50 -2.06
C THR A 50 7.86 -4.46 -1.36
N THR A 51 7.82 -4.38 -0.04
CA THR A 51 8.98 -4.49 0.84
C THR A 51 8.51 -5.00 2.21
N SER A 52 9.42 -5.17 3.17
CA SER A 52 9.09 -5.53 4.54
C SER A 52 9.80 -4.64 5.55
N GLY A 53 9.23 -4.49 6.74
CA GLY A 53 9.81 -3.71 7.85
C GLY A 53 11.29 -4.02 8.10
N PRO A 54 11.70 -5.30 8.23
CA PRO A 54 13.10 -5.65 8.46
C PRO A 54 14.06 -5.26 7.33
N VAL A 55 13.57 -5.18 6.08
CA VAL A 55 14.39 -4.75 4.93
C VAL A 55 14.62 -3.23 4.98
N LEU A 56 13.75 -2.48 5.65
CA LEU A 56 13.78 -1.02 5.73
C LEU A 56 14.54 -0.47 6.95
N GLU A 57 15.17 -1.32 7.78
CA GLU A 57 15.95 -0.90 8.96
C GLU A 57 17.08 0.11 8.61
N LYS A 58 17.55 0.12 7.35
CA LYS A 58 18.51 1.12 6.87
C LYS A 58 17.75 2.28 6.22
N ALA A 59 17.83 3.47 6.83
CA ALA A 59 17.19 4.68 6.32
C ALA A 59 17.48 4.98 4.82
N GLY A 60 18.65 4.58 4.32
CA GLY A 60 19.03 4.71 2.91
C GLY A 60 18.18 3.86 1.95
N ASP A 61 17.76 2.67 2.38
CA ASP A 61 16.98 1.75 1.55
C ASP A 61 15.56 2.28 1.35
N LEU A 62 14.95 2.85 2.41
CA LEU A 62 13.66 3.53 2.31
C LEU A 62 13.74 4.76 1.39
N ALA A 63 14.75 5.60 1.56
CA ALA A 63 14.93 6.79 0.72
C ALA A 63 15.06 6.41 -0.77
N ALA A 64 15.88 5.40 -1.08
CA ALA A 64 16.05 4.92 -2.45
C ALA A 64 14.76 4.32 -3.04
N MET A 65 13.97 3.61 -2.24
CA MET A 65 12.66 3.11 -2.67
C MET A 65 11.70 4.26 -2.97
N LEU A 66 11.58 5.24 -2.07
CA LEU A 66 10.69 6.39 -2.24
C LEU A 66 11.04 7.22 -3.49
N THR A 67 12.32 7.36 -3.82
CA THR A 67 12.76 8.08 -5.03
C THR A 67 12.39 7.38 -6.35
N ASN A 68 12.12 6.07 -6.31
CA ASN A 68 11.80 5.26 -7.48
C ASN A 68 10.30 5.02 -7.67
N LEU A 69 9.45 5.61 -6.82
CA LEU A 69 8.00 5.48 -6.93
C LEU A 69 7.46 6.39 -8.04
N GLU A 70 6.60 5.84 -8.88
CA GLU A 70 5.81 6.65 -9.81
C GLU A 70 4.65 7.33 -9.07
N PRO A 71 4.11 8.45 -9.59
CA PRO A 71 2.94 9.08 -8.99
C PRO A 71 1.81 8.08 -8.77
N HIS A 72 1.30 8.07 -7.53
CA HIS A 72 0.20 7.21 -7.07
C HIS A 72 0.52 5.72 -6.91
N ASP A 73 1.76 5.28 -7.13
CA ASP A 73 2.17 3.90 -6.83
C ASP A 73 1.83 3.51 -5.39
N VAL A 74 1.46 2.24 -5.21
CA VAL A 74 1.21 1.67 -3.89
C VAL A 74 2.51 1.05 -3.38
N LEU A 75 3.05 1.62 -2.30
CA LEU A 75 4.11 0.99 -1.51
C LEU A 75 3.50 0.15 -0.39
N PHE A 76 3.61 -1.18 -0.52
CA PHE A 76 3.21 -2.12 0.50
C PHE A 76 4.40 -2.56 1.35
N ILE A 77 4.33 -2.27 2.65
CA ILE A 77 5.32 -2.66 3.65
C ILE A 77 4.73 -3.76 4.52
N ASP A 78 5.13 -5.00 4.30
CA ASP A 78 4.73 -6.09 5.19
C ASP A 78 5.50 -6.02 6.50
N GLU A 79 4.91 -6.53 7.59
CA GLU A 79 5.51 -6.51 8.92
C GLU A 79 6.01 -5.11 9.35
N ILE A 80 5.30 -4.03 8.99
CA ILE A 80 5.70 -2.64 9.30
C ILE A 80 5.96 -2.35 10.78
N HIS A 81 5.44 -3.18 11.69
CA HIS A 81 5.71 -3.12 13.12
C HIS A 81 7.15 -3.52 13.52
N ARG A 82 7.93 -4.05 12.58
CA ARG A 82 9.33 -4.45 12.74
C ARG A 82 10.32 -3.43 12.15
N LEU A 83 9.83 -2.26 11.73
CA LEU A 83 10.62 -1.16 11.18
C LEU A 83 11.24 -0.35 12.32
#